data_AF-A0AAD7LCG9-F1
#
_entry.id   AF-A0AAD7LCG9-F1
#
_cell.length_a   1.000
_cell.length_b   1.000
_cell.length_c   1.000
_cell.angle_alpha   90.00
_cell.angle_beta   90.00
_cell.angle_gamma   90.00
#
_symmetry.space_group_name_H-M   'P 1'
#
loop_
_entity.id
_entity.type
_entity.pdbx_description
1 polymer ?
#
loop_
_entity_poly.entity_id
_entity_poly.type
_entity_poly.pdbx_seq_one_letter_code
_entity_poly.pdbx_strand_id
1 'polypeptide(L)'
;MFSSQWLILIKNLLLSPANTILSILGADYPVEKLTCYISDDGGAIFTFEAMAEAVKFAEVWVPFCRKHNIEPRNPDSYFNQKTDPTKNKKRPDFVKDRRWIKREYDEFKVRINGLPEAIRKRSQMYNKAEERKEKSLAREKNGGLLPDEPVKVTKATWMADGTHWPGTWHQPIADHAKGDHAGILQIMSKVPENEPVMGYPDEKRLDFTGVDIRIPMFAYVSREKRPGYDHNKKAGAMNAMVRASAILSNGPFILNLDCDHYIYNSLAIREGMCFMMDRGGDRICYIQFPQRFEGIDPSDRYANHNTVFFDGNMRALDGLQGPVYVGTGCMFRRYALYGFLPPRANEYSESIAVTEYQGRPLADHFSIKNGRPAGALLVPRPPLDAPTVAEAVAVISCWYEDKTEWGDRIGWIYGSVTEDVVTGYRMHNRGWRSVYCITKRDAFRGTAPINLTDRLHQVLRWATGSVEIFFSRNNALFATTRLKFLQRIAYLNVGIYPFTSVFLVVYCFLPALSLFSGHFIVQSLNIAFLLYLLTITICLTLISLLEVKWSGIALEEWWRNEQFWLIGGTSAHLVAVIQGLLKVIAGSRNLLQVNLQVCR
;
A
#
# COMPACT_ATOMS: atom_id res chain seq x y z
N MET A 1 -13.09 -2.86 2.80
CA MET A 1 -12.68 -2.00 1.67
C MET A 1 -11.21 -2.23 1.41
N PHE A 2 -10.78 -2.43 0.17
CA PHE A 2 -9.36 -2.60 -0.15
C PHE A 2 -8.87 -1.35 -0.88
N SER A 3 -7.79 -0.76 -0.36
CA SER A 3 -7.06 0.36 -0.92
C SER A 3 -5.69 -0.18 -1.32
N SER A 4 -5.53 -0.59 -2.59
CA SER A 4 -4.21 -0.91 -3.14
C SER A 4 -3.63 0.33 -3.80
N GLN A 5 -2.52 0.88 -3.29
CA GLN A 5 -1.86 1.97 -4.01
C GLN A 5 -0.35 2.12 -3.83
N TRP A 6 0.32 2.21 -4.98
CA TRP A 6 1.63 2.83 -5.15
C TRP A 6 1.55 4.09 -6.03
N LEU A 7 2.57 4.93 -5.83
CA LEU A 7 3.12 5.78 -6.87
C LEU A 7 3.51 4.89 -8.07
N ILE A 8 2.80 4.94 -9.19
CA ILE A 8 3.31 4.40 -10.46
C ILE A 8 4.45 5.32 -10.92
N LEU A 9 5.63 5.07 -10.37
CA LEU A 9 6.87 5.34 -11.05
C LEU A 9 7.13 4.13 -11.93
N ILE A 10 6.74 4.30 -13.19
CA ILE A 10 7.25 3.60 -14.38
C ILE A 10 8.61 2.96 -14.08
N LYS A 11 8.59 1.69 -13.69
CA LYS A 11 9.69 0.72 -13.78
C LYS A 11 9.10 -0.68 -13.59
N ASN A 12 8.56 -1.19 -14.71
CA ASN A 12 8.38 -2.58 -15.09
C ASN A 12 7.40 -3.49 -14.29
N LEU A 13 6.43 -4.03 -15.06
CA LEU A 13 5.46 -5.11 -14.79
C LEU A 13 4.10 -4.71 -14.16
N LEU A 14 3.17 -4.19 -14.99
CA LEU A 14 1.73 -4.04 -14.64
C LEU A 14 1.03 -5.35 -14.28
N LEU A 15 1.62 -6.48 -14.63
CA LEU A 15 1.09 -7.80 -14.28
C LEU A 15 0.99 -7.99 -12.77
N SER A 16 1.96 -7.49 -11.99
CA SER A 16 1.96 -7.62 -10.53
C SER A 16 0.76 -6.91 -9.87
N PRO A 17 0.52 -5.59 -10.11
CA PRO A 17 -0.69 -4.91 -9.64
C PRO A 17 -2.00 -5.60 -10.05
N ALA A 18 -2.08 -6.09 -11.30
CA ALA A 18 -3.27 -6.77 -11.78
C ALA A 18 -3.55 -8.08 -11.04
N ASN A 19 -2.52 -8.87 -10.76
CA ASN A 19 -2.63 -10.11 -9.98
C ASN A 19 -3.00 -9.84 -8.52
N THR A 20 -2.49 -8.76 -7.93
CA THR A 20 -2.88 -8.30 -6.60
C THR A 20 -4.37 -7.97 -6.55
N ILE A 21 -4.89 -7.22 -7.53
CA ILE A 21 -6.33 -6.92 -7.62
C ILE A 21 -7.16 -8.18 -7.80
N LEU A 22 -6.74 -9.11 -8.64
CA LEU A 22 -7.42 -10.39 -8.81
C LEU A 22 -7.49 -11.17 -7.49
N SER A 23 -6.45 -11.11 -6.66
CA SER A 23 -6.46 -11.70 -5.32
C SER A 23 -7.45 -11.03 -4.38
N ILE A 24 -7.60 -9.70 -4.49
CA ILE A 24 -8.51 -8.88 -3.70
C ILE A 24 -9.96 -9.17 -4.08
N LEU A 25 -10.27 -9.18 -5.38
CA LEU A 25 -11.60 -9.46 -5.90
C LEU A 25 -12.04 -10.91 -5.61
N GLY A 26 -11.07 -11.82 -5.48
CA GLY A 26 -11.26 -13.22 -5.14
C GLY A 26 -11.25 -13.56 -3.65
N ALA A 27 -11.22 -12.57 -2.75
CA ALA A 27 -11.26 -12.80 -1.30
C ALA A 27 -12.58 -13.47 -0.86
N ASP A 28 -12.52 -14.30 0.19
CA ASP A 28 -13.72 -14.93 0.76
C ASP A 28 -14.40 -13.96 1.73
N TYR A 29 -15.23 -13.08 1.17
CA TYR A 29 -16.06 -12.14 1.91
C TYR A 29 -17.36 -11.89 1.12
N PRO A 30 -18.47 -11.52 1.78
CA PRO A 30 -19.70 -11.18 1.06
C PRO A 30 -19.46 -10.10 0.00
N VAL A 31 -19.86 -10.38 -1.24
CA VAL A 31 -19.47 -9.62 -2.44
C VAL A 31 -19.99 -8.18 -2.37
N GLU A 32 -21.20 -8.01 -1.84
CA GLU A 32 -21.88 -6.72 -1.64
C GLU A 32 -21.24 -5.84 -0.57
N LYS A 33 -20.44 -6.44 0.33
CA LYS A 33 -19.68 -5.71 1.37
C LYS A 33 -18.26 -5.39 0.95
N LEU A 34 -17.82 -5.96 -0.17
CA LEU A 34 -16.47 -5.80 -0.67
C LEU A 34 -16.41 -4.77 -1.81
N THR A 35 -15.46 -3.85 -1.69
CA THR A 35 -15.20 -2.84 -2.71
C THR A 35 -13.70 -2.62 -2.77
N CYS A 36 -13.17 -2.64 -3.99
CA CYS A 36 -11.75 -2.48 -4.30
C CYS A 36 -11.51 -1.13 -4.97
N TYR A 37 -10.52 -0.40 -4.47
CA TYR A 37 -10.04 0.85 -5.05
C TYR A 37 -8.57 0.68 -5.40
N ILE A 38 -8.22 0.98 -6.63
CA ILE A 38 -6.84 1.25 -7.01
C ILE A 38 -6.70 2.75 -7.23
N SER A 39 -5.53 3.28 -6.89
CA SER A 39 -5.20 4.61 -7.37
C SER A 39 -3.88 4.68 -8.14
N ASP A 40 -3.86 5.49 -9.19
CA ASP A 40 -2.71 5.71 -10.06
C ASP A 40 -2.22 7.13 -9.90
N ASP A 41 -1.03 7.29 -9.32
CA ASP A 41 -0.41 8.59 -9.13
C ASP A 41 0.31 9.10 -10.39
N GLY A 42 0.45 8.27 -11.43
CA GLY A 42 0.99 8.67 -12.73
C GLY A 42 -0.09 9.09 -13.74
N GLY A 43 -1.37 8.79 -13.46
CA GLY A 43 -2.47 9.05 -14.39
C GLY A 43 -2.23 8.44 -15.78
N ALA A 44 -1.62 7.26 -15.86
CA ALA A 44 -1.17 6.68 -17.13
C ALA A 44 -2.24 5.77 -17.73
N ILE A 45 -2.52 5.94 -19.04
CA ILE A 45 -3.51 5.11 -19.75
C ILE A 45 -3.20 3.62 -19.69
N PHE A 46 -1.92 3.24 -19.63
CA PHE A 46 -1.49 1.85 -19.57
C PHE A 46 -1.97 1.17 -18.29
N THR A 47 -1.92 1.87 -17.14
CA THR A 47 -2.48 1.37 -15.88
C THR A 47 -3.98 1.17 -16.02
N PHE A 48 -4.69 2.17 -16.54
CA PHE A 48 -6.14 2.14 -16.70
C PHE A 48 -6.60 0.94 -17.55
N GLU A 49 -6.00 0.72 -18.72
CA GLU A 49 -6.36 -0.41 -19.59
C GLU A 49 -5.97 -1.76 -18.99
N ALA A 50 -4.84 -1.84 -18.27
CA ALA A 50 -4.47 -3.07 -17.57
C ALA A 50 -5.48 -3.44 -16.47
N MET A 51 -6.03 -2.45 -15.76
CA MET A 51 -7.06 -2.69 -14.75
C MET A 51 -8.38 -3.13 -15.38
N ALA A 52 -8.74 -2.55 -16.53
CA ALA A 52 -9.91 -2.99 -17.29
C ALA A 52 -9.77 -4.46 -17.75
N GLU A 53 -8.60 -4.85 -18.26
CA GLU A 53 -8.30 -6.25 -18.59
C GLU A 53 -8.32 -7.17 -17.36
N ALA A 54 -7.83 -6.71 -16.20
CA ALA A 54 -7.87 -7.47 -14.96
C ALA A 54 -9.31 -7.71 -14.48
N VAL A 55 -10.17 -6.68 -14.52
CA VAL A 55 -11.59 -6.80 -14.15
C VAL A 55 -12.30 -7.78 -15.09
N LYS A 56 -12.01 -7.72 -16.39
CA LYS A 56 -12.57 -8.67 -17.37
C LYS A 56 -12.14 -10.11 -17.08
N PHE A 57 -10.87 -10.35 -16.74
CA PHE A 57 -10.40 -11.68 -16.34
C PHE A 57 -10.99 -12.11 -14.97
N ALA A 58 -11.29 -11.17 -14.07
CA ALA A 58 -11.91 -11.46 -12.79
C ALA A 58 -13.29 -12.14 -12.93
N GLU A 59 -14.04 -11.86 -14.00
CA GLU A 59 -15.35 -12.47 -14.28
C GLU A 59 -15.30 -14.00 -14.39
N VAL A 60 -14.15 -14.57 -14.78
CA VAL A 60 -13.96 -16.03 -14.84
C VAL A 60 -13.07 -16.55 -13.71
N TRP A 61 -12.09 -15.75 -13.27
CA TRP A 61 -11.17 -16.12 -12.19
C TRP A 61 -11.86 -16.22 -10.83
N VAL A 62 -12.70 -15.25 -10.48
CA VAL A 62 -13.36 -15.18 -9.17
C VAL A 62 -14.37 -16.33 -8.99
N PRO A 63 -15.25 -16.64 -9.95
CA PRO A 63 -16.15 -17.78 -9.81
C PRO A 63 -15.40 -19.12 -9.81
N PHE A 64 -14.34 -19.27 -10.61
CA PHE A 64 -13.45 -20.45 -10.55
C PHE A 64 -12.84 -20.62 -9.17
N CYS A 65 -12.34 -19.52 -8.59
CA CYS A 65 -11.81 -19.46 -7.24
C CYS A 65 -12.82 -19.96 -6.19
N ARG A 66 -14.08 -19.50 -6.27
CA ARG A 66 -15.16 -19.91 -5.36
C ARG A 66 -15.55 -21.37 -5.56
N LYS A 67 -15.78 -21.78 -6.81
CA LYS A 67 -16.19 -23.13 -7.20
C LYS A 67 -15.25 -24.20 -6.64
N HIS A 68 -13.94 -23.97 -6.76
CA HIS A 68 -12.91 -24.97 -6.47
C HIS A 68 -12.08 -24.68 -5.20
N ASN A 69 -12.49 -23.68 -4.41
CA ASN A 69 -11.79 -23.21 -3.22
C ASN A 69 -10.27 -23.07 -3.45
N ILE A 70 -9.91 -22.23 -4.42
CA ILE A 70 -8.52 -22.03 -4.86
C ILE A 70 -7.78 -21.16 -3.86
N GLU A 71 -6.57 -21.57 -3.48
CA GLU A 71 -5.65 -20.71 -2.72
C GLU A 71 -4.20 -20.93 -3.18
N PRO A 72 -3.38 -19.87 -3.31
CA PRO A 72 -3.72 -18.45 -3.09
C PRO A 72 -4.62 -17.87 -4.18
N ARG A 73 -5.21 -16.69 -3.92
CA ARG A 73 -6.11 -16.01 -4.88
C ARG A 73 -5.38 -15.21 -5.95
N ASN A 74 -4.07 -15.01 -5.80
CA ASN A 74 -3.21 -14.46 -6.83
C ASN A 74 -2.93 -15.55 -7.89
N PRO A 75 -3.35 -15.38 -9.16
CA PRO A 75 -3.25 -16.42 -10.17
C PRO A 75 -1.80 -16.72 -10.56
N ASP A 76 -0.91 -15.73 -10.55
CA ASP A 76 0.51 -15.96 -10.86
C ASP A 76 1.16 -16.86 -9.82
N SER A 77 0.98 -16.51 -8.54
CA SER A 77 1.47 -17.33 -7.44
C SER A 77 0.84 -18.72 -7.50
N TYR A 78 -0.48 -18.83 -7.67
CA TYR A 78 -1.18 -20.12 -7.76
C TYR A 78 -0.65 -21.02 -8.88
N PHE A 79 -0.45 -20.50 -10.08
CA PHE A 79 -0.01 -21.30 -11.22
C PHE A 79 1.49 -21.61 -11.21
N ASN A 80 2.30 -20.84 -10.49
CA ASN A 80 3.73 -21.06 -10.33
C ASN A 80 4.08 -21.96 -9.11
N GLN A 81 3.09 -22.40 -8.33
CA GLN A 81 3.32 -23.35 -7.24
C GLN A 81 3.84 -24.69 -7.76
N LYS A 82 4.90 -25.19 -7.12
CA LYS A 82 5.53 -26.50 -7.43
C LYS A 82 4.78 -27.69 -6.80
N THR A 83 3.68 -27.44 -6.10
CA THR A 83 2.87 -28.48 -5.45
C THR A 83 1.84 -29.07 -6.41
N ASP A 84 1.44 -30.33 -6.17
CA ASP A 84 0.36 -30.97 -6.92
C ASP A 84 -0.95 -30.14 -6.83
N PRO A 85 -1.46 -29.59 -7.95
CA PRO A 85 -2.64 -28.75 -7.95
C PRO A 85 -3.95 -29.51 -7.72
N THR A 86 -3.95 -30.84 -7.87
CA THR A 86 -5.12 -31.70 -7.69
C THR A 86 -5.33 -32.17 -6.25
N LYS A 87 -4.32 -31.95 -5.39
CA LYS A 87 -4.37 -32.31 -3.99
C LYS A 87 -5.59 -31.68 -3.30
N ASN A 88 -6.37 -32.51 -2.61
CA ASN A 88 -7.59 -32.14 -1.88
C ASN A 88 -8.73 -31.56 -2.75
N LYS A 89 -8.71 -31.75 -4.07
CA LYS A 89 -9.79 -31.32 -4.97
C LYS A 89 -10.80 -32.45 -5.16
N LYS A 90 -12.08 -32.16 -4.86
CA LYS A 90 -13.16 -33.16 -4.87
C LYS A 90 -14.03 -33.13 -6.13
N ARG A 91 -14.06 -32.01 -6.87
CA ARG A 91 -14.95 -31.87 -8.02
C ARG A 91 -14.34 -32.50 -9.28
N PRO A 92 -15.12 -33.30 -10.05
CA PRO A 92 -14.59 -34.04 -11.21
C PRO A 92 -14.20 -33.14 -12.38
N ASP A 93 -14.82 -31.97 -12.50
CA ASP A 93 -14.58 -30.96 -13.53
C ASP A 93 -13.33 -30.09 -13.26
N PHE A 94 -12.71 -30.20 -12.08
CA PHE A 94 -11.58 -29.36 -11.67
C PHE A 94 -10.42 -29.34 -12.67
N VAL A 95 -10.02 -30.51 -13.19
CA VAL A 95 -8.86 -30.61 -14.09
C VAL A 95 -9.15 -29.90 -15.43
N LYS A 96 -10.38 -30.04 -15.94
CA LYS A 96 -10.85 -29.37 -17.16
C LYS A 96 -10.89 -27.86 -16.94
N ASP A 97 -11.54 -27.42 -15.86
CA ASP A 97 -11.70 -26.01 -15.52
C ASP A 97 -10.34 -25.32 -15.31
N ARG A 98 -9.44 -25.95 -14.54
CA ARG A 98 -8.10 -25.42 -14.28
C ARG A 98 -7.30 -25.25 -15.56
N ARG A 99 -7.35 -26.22 -16.48
CA ARG A 99 -6.64 -26.14 -17.77
C ARG A 99 -7.18 -24.99 -18.62
N TRP A 100 -8.49 -24.79 -18.61
CA TRP A 100 -9.11 -23.68 -19.33
C TRP A 100 -8.69 -22.33 -18.73
N ILE A 101 -8.80 -22.15 -17.41
CA ILE A 101 -8.38 -20.91 -16.74
C ILE A 101 -6.88 -20.64 -16.91
N LYS A 102 -6.03 -21.66 -16.91
CA LYS A 102 -4.59 -21.47 -17.15
C LYS A 102 -4.33 -20.85 -18.52
N ARG A 103 -5.06 -21.29 -19.56
CA ARG A 103 -4.95 -20.73 -20.91
C ARG A 103 -5.43 -19.29 -20.94
N GLU A 104 -6.60 -19.00 -20.37
CA GLU A 104 -7.12 -17.64 -20.26
C GLU A 104 -6.18 -16.71 -19.49
N TYR A 105 -5.53 -17.21 -18.44
CA TYR A 105 -4.53 -16.45 -17.68
C TYR A 105 -3.26 -16.16 -18.50
N ASP A 106 -2.80 -17.13 -19.31
CA ASP A 106 -1.67 -16.91 -20.20
C ASP A 106 -2.00 -15.90 -21.30
N GLU A 107 -3.20 -15.96 -21.89
CA GLU A 107 -3.67 -14.95 -22.84
C GLU A 107 -3.83 -13.58 -22.19
N PHE A 108 -4.35 -13.52 -20.96
CA PHE A 108 -4.41 -12.30 -20.17
C PHE A 108 -3.02 -11.69 -19.97
N LYS A 109 -2.01 -12.48 -19.60
CA LYS A 109 -0.61 -12.01 -19.50
C LYS A 109 -0.10 -11.45 -20.82
N VAL A 110 -0.39 -12.12 -21.94
CA VAL A 110 -0.01 -11.65 -23.28
C VAL A 110 -0.67 -10.30 -23.60
N ARG A 111 -1.97 -10.13 -23.29
CA ARG A 111 -2.68 -8.84 -23.47
C ARG A 111 -2.03 -7.74 -22.63
N ILE A 112 -1.81 -7.97 -21.34
CA ILE A 112 -1.17 -7.00 -20.44
C ILE A 112 0.23 -6.60 -20.94
N ASN A 113 1.04 -7.56 -21.38
CA ASN A 113 2.39 -7.29 -21.88
C ASN A 113 2.39 -6.59 -23.25
N GLY A 114 1.36 -6.80 -24.08
CA GLY A 114 1.20 -6.20 -25.40
C GLY A 114 0.59 -4.79 -25.39
N LEU A 115 -0.07 -4.40 -24.30
CA LEU A 115 -0.74 -3.11 -24.14
C LEU A 115 0.14 -1.88 -24.45
N PRO A 116 1.42 -1.75 -24.01
CA PRO A 116 2.23 -0.58 -24.32
C PRO A 116 2.35 -0.34 -25.83
N GLU A 117 2.55 -1.42 -26.58
CA GLU A 117 2.69 -1.38 -28.03
C GLU A 117 1.33 -1.16 -28.72
N ALA A 118 0.26 -1.77 -28.21
CA ALA A 118 -1.10 -1.57 -28.72
C ALA A 118 -1.56 -0.11 -28.57
N ILE A 119 -1.38 0.48 -27.40
CA ILE A 119 -1.72 1.88 -27.09
C ILE A 119 -0.90 2.83 -27.97
N ARG A 120 0.40 2.56 -28.14
CA ARG A 120 1.29 3.35 -29.00
C ARG A 120 0.83 3.34 -30.46
N LYS A 121 0.57 2.15 -31.03
CA LYS A 121 0.07 1.99 -32.41
C LYS A 121 -1.28 2.67 -32.60
N ARG A 122 -2.22 2.45 -31.68
CA ARG A 122 -3.55 3.09 -31.70
C ARG A 122 -3.43 4.62 -31.70
N SER A 123 -2.65 5.17 -30.78
CA SER A 123 -2.46 6.63 -30.69
C SER A 123 -1.80 7.19 -31.96
N GLN A 124 -0.83 6.49 -32.55
CA GLN A 124 -0.25 6.88 -33.84
C GLN A 124 -1.26 6.86 -34.98
N MET A 125 -2.17 5.89 -35.02
CA MET A 125 -3.21 5.81 -36.05
C MET A 125 -4.19 6.99 -35.95
N TYR A 126 -4.69 7.29 -34.75
CA TYR A 126 -5.60 8.41 -34.54
C TYR A 126 -4.92 9.77 -34.79
N ASN A 127 -3.69 9.97 -34.28
CA ASN A 127 -2.93 11.20 -34.54
C ASN A 127 -2.69 11.39 -36.06
N LYS A 128 -2.37 10.33 -36.83
CA LYS A 128 -2.26 10.41 -38.30
C LYS A 128 -3.60 10.71 -38.99
N ALA A 129 -4.72 10.28 -38.42
CA ALA A 129 -6.04 10.60 -38.95
C ALA A 129 -6.38 12.07 -38.70
N GLU A 130 -6.06 12.59 -37.51
CA GLU A 130 -6.24 14.00 -37.14
C GLU A 130 -5.32 14.92 -37.95
N GLU A 131 -4.04 14.58 -38.08
CA GLU A 131 -3.09 15.29 -38.96
C GLU A 131 -3.58 15.39 -40.41
N ARG A 132 -4.21 14.33 -40.94
CA ARG A 132 -4.78 14.35 -42.30
C ARG A 132 -6.01 15.25 -42.39
N LYS A 133 -6.88 15.22 -41.38
CA LYS A 133 -8.07 16.09 -41.32
C LYS A 133 -7.67 17.56 -41.25
N GLU A 134 -6.74 17.92 -40.37
CA GLU A 134 -6.25 19.29 -40.21
C GLU A 134 -5.53 19.79 -41.47
N LYS A 135 -4.72 18.95 -42.13
CA LYS A 135 -4.12 19.31 -43.43
C LYS A 135 -5.17 19.55 -44.52
N SER A 136 -6.24 18.76 -44.55
CA SER A 136 -7.35 18.97 -45.50
C SER A 136 -8.06 20.29 -45.23
N LEU A 137 -8.38 20.59 -43.97
CA LEU A 137 -9.00 21.84 -43.54
C LEU A 137 -8.12 23.06 -43.83
N ALA A 138 -6.81 22.95 -43.57
CA ALA A 138 -5.85 24.01 -43.87
C ALA A 138 -5.75 24.26 -45.38
N ARG A 139 -5.78 23.21 -46.19
CA ARG A 139 -5.78 23.30 -47.65
C ARG A 139 -7.07 23.94 -48.19
N GLU A 140 -8.22 23.60 -47.62
CA GLU A 140 -9.50 24.24 -47.97
C GLU A 140 -9.49 25.73 -47.63
N LYS A 141 -8.97 26.11 -46.46
CA LYS A 141 -8.85 27.52 -46.05
C LYS A 141 -7.87 28.33 -46.90
N ASN A 142 -6.83 27.69 -47.44
CA ASN A 142 -5.81 28.32 -48.29
C ASN A 142 -6.07 28.15 -49.80
N GLY A 143 -7.34 28.04 -50.22
CA GLY A 143 -7.70 28.04 -51.64
C GLY A 143 -7.14 26.86 -52.45
N GLY A 144 -6.91 25.70 -51.80
CA GLY A 144 -6.41 24.49 -52.44
C GLY A 144 -4.89 24.28 -52.35
N LEU A 145 -4.15 25.25 -51.80
CA LEU A 145 -2.71 25.17 -51.55
C LEU A 145 -2.42 24.81 -50.09
N LEU A 146 -1.35 24.06 -49.83
CA LEU A 146 -0.90 23.81 -48.47
C LEU A 146 -0.22 25.08 -47.92
N PRO A 147 -0.40 25.42 -46.63
CA PRO A 147 0.35 26.51 -46.01
C PRO A 147 1.87 26.28 -46.09
N ASP A 148 2.65 27.35 -46.22
CA ASP A 148 4.13 27.31 -46.17
C ASP A 148 4.64 26.85 -44.79
N GLU A 149 3.88 27.14 -43.73
CA GLU A 149 4.17 26.63 -42.39
C GLU A 149 3.59 25.23 -42.18
N PRO A 150 4.36 24.30 -41.57
CA PRO A 150 3.86 22.97 -41.27
C PRO A 150 2.70 23.03 -40.27
N VAL A 151 1.56 22.43 -40.63
CA VAL A 151 0.40 22.26 -39.73
C VAL A 151 0.84 21.49 -38.49
N LYS A 152 0.93 22.19 -37.36
CA LYS A 152 1.28 21.59 -36.06
C LYS A 152 0.02 20.99 -35.44
N VAL A 153 -0.05 19.66 -35.41
CA VAL A 153 -1.08 18.92 -34.67
C VAL A 153 -0.46 18.33 -33.43
N THR A 154 -1.12 18.54 -32.29
CA THR A 154 -0.69 18.02 -31.00
C THR A 154 -0.91 16.51 -30.97
N LYS A 155 0.13 15.74 -30.65
CA LYS A 155 0.04 14.27 -30.62
C LYS A 155 -0.58 13.81 -29.30
N ALA A 156 -1.87 13.53 -29.33
CA ALA A 156 -2.62 13.03 -28.18
C ALA A 156 -2.34 11.56 -27.87
N THR A 157 -2.62 11.17 -26.63
CA THR A 157 -2.74 9.77 -26.23
C THR A 157 -4.21 9.39 -26.29
N TRP A 158 -4.54 8.34 -27.06
CA TRP A 158 -5.92 8.02 -27.41
C TRP A 158 -6.45 6.82 -26.66
N MET A 159 -7.70 6.88 -26.23
CA MET A 159 -8.48 5.76 -25.70
C MET A 159 -9.02 4.88 -26.83
N ALA A 160 -9.57 3.72 -26.48
CA ALA A 160 -10.11 2.75 -27.44
C ALA A 160 -11.40 3.21 -28.14
N ASP A 161 -12.17 4.08 -27.50
CA ASP A 161 -13.39 4.71 -28.02
C ASP A 161 -13.11 5.91 -28.95
N GLY A 162 -11.84 6.28 -29.11
CA GLY A 162 -11.44 7.41 -29.92
C GLY A 162 -11.58 8.77 -29.22
N THR A 163 -11.61 8.83 -27.89
CA THR A 163 -11.42 10.10 -27.17
C THR A 163 -9.96 10.27 -26.71
N HIS A 164 -9.59 11.52 -26.36
CA HIS A 164 -8.30 11.79 -25.72
C HIS A 164 -8.29 11.25 -24.29
N TRP A 165 -7.14 10.73 -23.87
CA TRP A 165 -6.91 10.34 -22.48
C TRP A 165 -6.84 11.60 -21.59
N PRO A 166 -7.64 11.72 -20.53
CA PRO A 166 -7.61 12.91 -19.67
C PRO A 166 -6.37 13.00 -18.77
N GLY A 167 -5.64 11.90 -18.59
CA GLY A 167 -4.45 11.84 -17.74
C GLY A 167 -3.16 12.19 -18.49
N THR A 168 -2.05 11.58 -18.05
CA THR A 168 -0.73 11.79 -18.61
C THR A 168 -0.58 11.19 -20.01
N TRP A 169 -0.10 12.01 -20.95
CA TRP A 169 0.16 11.59 -22.33
C TRP A 169 1.57 11.02 -22.50
N HIS A 170 1.75 10.20 -23.54
CA HIS A 170 3.08 9.68 -23.92
C HIS A 170 4.03 10.80 -24.34
N GLN A 171 3.50 11.83 -25.02
CA GLN A 171 4.18 13.10 -25.24
C GLN A 171 3.56 14.14 -24.29
N PRO A 172 4.22 14.45 -23.15
CA PRO A 172 3.65 15.33 -22.15
C PRO A 172 3.45 16.75 -22.71
N ILE A 173 2.31 17.35 -22.38
CA ILE A 173 1.98 18.76 -22.64
C ILE A 173 1.32 19.35 -21.39
N ALA A 174 1.06 20.67 -21.40
CA ALA A 174 0.22 21.29 -20.37
C ALA A 174 -1.13 20.58 -20.26
N ASP A 175 -1.64 20.44 -19.03
CA ASP A 175 -2.84 19.66 -18.68
C ASP A 175 -2.77 18.13 -18.92
N HIS A 176 -1.66 17.61 -19.45
CA HIS A 176 -1.46 16.17 -19.72
C HIS A 176 -0.04 15.66 -19.40
N ALA A 177 0.59 16.21 -18.36
CA ALA A 177 1.87 15.76 -17.84
C ALA A 177 1.73 15.07 -16.48
N LYS A 178 2.76 14.34 -16.03
CA LYS A 178 2.73 13.56 -14.77
C LYS A 178 2.40 14.37 -13.51
N GLY A 179 2.68 15.67 -13.51
CA GLY A 179 2.35 16.60 -12.42
C GLY A 179 1.26 17.61 -12.78
N ASP A 180 0.63 17.45 -13.94
CA ASP A 180 -0.38 18.36 -14.48
C ASP A 180 -1.38 17.57 -15.32
N HIS A 181 -2.43 17.07 -14.68
CA HIS A 181 -3.52 16.34 -15.34
C HIS A 181 -4.79 16.36 -14.51
N ALA A 182 -5.94 16.21 -15.17
CA ALA A 182 -7.23 16.14 -14.51
C ALA A 182 -7.36 14.93 -13.57
N GLY A 183 -8.27 15.04 -12.60
CA GLY A 183 -8.72 13.90 -11.79
C GLY A 183 -9.55 12.92 -12.62
N ILE A 184 -9.31 11.63 -12.46
CA ILE A 184 -9.97 10.54 -13.18
C ILE A 184 -10.54 9.59 -12.14
N LEU A 185 -11.84 9.32 -12.21
CA LEU A 185 -12.48 8.27 -11.42
C LEU A 185 -13.39 7.44 -12.32
N GLN A 186 -13.13 6.14 -12.38
CA GLN A 186 -13.92 5.22 -13.19
C GLN A 186 -14.34 4.00 -12.37
N ILE A 187 -15.64 3.71 -12.37
CA ILE A 187 -16.17 2.45 -11.88
C ILE A 187 -16.06 1.44 -13.04
N MET A 188 -15.22 0.41 -12.89
CA MET A 188 -15.01 -0.61 -13.93
C MET A 188 -15.78 -1.90 -13.66
N SER A 189 -16.15 -2.15 -12.40
CA SER A 189 -17.07 -3.21 -12.00
C SER A 189 -18.20 -2.59 -11.19
N LYS A 190 -19.44 -2.83 -11.61
CA LYS A 190 -20.65 -2.25 -11.00
C LYS A 190 -20.79 -2.66 -9.54
N VAL A 191 -21.59 -1.89 -8.79
CA VAL A 191 -22.03 -2.32 -7.46
C VAL A 191 -22.78 -3.65 -7.61
N PRO A 192 -22.33 -4.73 -6.95
CA PRO A 192 -23.05 -6.00 -7.00
C PRO A 192 -24.41 -5.85 -6.30
N GLU A 193 -25.42 -6.54 -6.84
CA GLU A 193 -26.71 -6.69 -6.18
C GLU A 193 -26.54 -7.42 -4.83
N ASN A 194 -27.51 -7.34 -3.93
CA ASN A 194 -27.41 -8.04 -2.64
C ASN A 194 -27.60 -9.55 -2.76
N GLU A 195 -28.52 -9.96 -3.63
CA GLU A 195 -28.80 -11.37 -3.87
C GLU A 195 -27.72 -12.02 -4.75
N PRO A 196 -27.30 -13.26 -4.45
CA PRO A 196 -26.39 -14.02 -5.29
C PRO A 196 -26.91 -14.14 -6.72
N VAL A 197 -26.06 -13.81 -7.70
CA VAL A 197 -26.35 -14.10 -9.10
C VAL A 197 -25.65 -15.41 -9.43
N MET A 198 -26.43 -16.48 -9.59
CA MET A 198 -25.89 -17.80 -9.88
C MET A 198 -25.51 -17.94 -11.36
N GLY A 199 -24.36 -18.56 -11.62
CA GLY A 199 -23.94 -18.92 -12.96
C GLY A 199 -24.83 -20.00 -13.59
N TYR A 200 -24.68 -20.16 -14.90
CA TYR A 200 -25.37 -21.16 -15.71
C TYR A 200 -24.36 -22.01 -16.49
N PRO A 201 -24.78 -23.16 -17.06
CA PRO A 201 -23.92 -23.95 -17.93
C PRO A 201 -23.55 -23.15 -19.19
N ASP A 202 -22.27 -23.02 -19.47
CA ASP A 202 -21.77 -22.39 -20.69
C ASP A 202 -20.83 -23.37 -21.42
N GLU A 203 -21.26 -23.85 -22.58
CA GLU A 203 -20.48 -24.79 -23.40
C GLU A 203 -19.19 -24.16 -23.97
N LYS A 204 -19.17 -22.84 -24.15
CA LYS A 204 -18.01 -22.09 -24.65
C LYS A 204 -17.05 -21.68 -23.53
N ARG A 205 -17.55 -21.54 -22.30
CA ARG A 205 -16.77 -21.16 -21.11
C ARG A 205 -16.75 -22.32 -20.10
N LEU A 206 -16.91 -21.99 -18.82
CA LEU A 206 -16.95 -22.90 -17.70
C LEU A 206 -18.39 -22.97 -17.17
N ASP A 207 -18.77 -24.15 -16.71
CA ASP A 207 -20.02 -24.32 -15.99
C ASP A 207 -19.90 -23.73 -14.58
N PHE A 208 -20.62 -22.64 -14.32
CA PHE A 208 -20.70 -22.00 -13.01
C PHE A 208 -22.05 -22.22 -12.33
N THR A 209 -22.78 -23.28 -12.70
CA THR A 209 -24.07 -23.63 -12.07
C THR A 209 -23.91 -23.76 -10.56
N GLY A 210 -24.75 -23.02 -9.82
CA GLY A 210 -24.74 -22.99 -8.36
C GLY A 210 -23.56 -22.23 -7.74
N VAL A 211 -22.82 -21.45 -8.53
CA VAL A 211 -21.73 -20.58 -8.06
C VAL A 211 -22.15 -19.13 -8.27
N ASP A 212 -22.01 -18.31 -7.23
CA ASP A 212 -22.19 -16.87 -7.34
C ASP A 212 -21.12 -16.28 -8.28
N ILE A 213 -21.55 -15.69 -9.39
CA ILE A 213 -20.68 -15.11 -10.42
C ILE A 213 -20.40 -13.61 -10.22
N ARG A 214 -21.05 -12.97 -9.24
CA ARG A 214 -20.84 -11.53 -8.98
C ARG A 214 -19.39 -11.26 -8.59
N ILE A 215 -18.81 -10.17 -9.09
CA ILE A 215 -17.52 -9.68 -8.62
C ILE A 215 -17.71 -8.42 -7.77
N PRO A 216 -16.82 -8.14 -6.80
CA PRO A 216 -16.88 -6.90 -6.04
C PRO A 216 -16.80 -5.66 -6.94
N MET A 217 -17.35 -4.55 -6.46
CA MET A 217 -17.20 -3.26 -7.12
C MET A 217 -15.71 -2.89 -7.18
N PHE A 218 -15.27 -2.42 -8.34
CA PHE A 218 -13.90 -1.98 -8.58
C PHE A 218 -13.89 -0.56 -9.14
N ALA A 219 -13.14 0.33 -8.49
CA ALA A 219 -12.97 1.72 -8.89
C ALA A 219 -11.49 2.05 -9.12
N TYR A 220 -11.21 2.65 -10.28
CA TYR A 220 -9.94 3.24 -10.62
C TYR A 220 -9.96 4.73 -10.27
N VAL A 221 -8.93 5.21 -9.58
CA VAL A 221 -8.83 6.61 -9.13
C VAL A 221 -7.45 7.19 -9.47
N SER A 222 -7.39 8.23 -10.30
CA SER A 222 -6.18 9.05 -10.46
C SER A 222 -6.54 10.44 -9.98
N ARG A 223 -5.96 10.88 -8.88
CA ARG A 223 -6.22 12.23 -8.33
C ARG A 223 -5.74 13.32 -9.28
N GLU A 224 -6.34 14.49 -9.18
CA GLU A 224 -5.90 15.64 -9.96
C GLU A 224 -4.52 16.12 -9.50
N LYS A 225 -3.70 16.54 -10.47
CA LYS A 225 -2.38 17.12 -10.23
C LYS A 225 -2.26 18.39 -11.03
N ARG A 226 -1.72 19.44 -10.41
CA ARG A 226 -1.48 20.75 -11.01
C ARG A 226 -0.14 21.30 -10.56
N PRO A 227 0.58 22.04 -11.43
CA PRO A 227 1.80 22.73 -11.04
C PRO A 227 1.55 23.67 -9.85
N GLY A 228 2.47 23.69 -8.89
CA GLY A 228 2.37 24.53 -7.69
C GLY A 228 1.68 23.89 -6.48
N TYR A 229 1.07 22.71 -6.64
CA TYR A 229 0.49 21.94 -5.53
C TYR A 229 1.42 20.79 -5.11
N ASP A 230 1.70 20.65 -3.81
CA ASP A 230 2.37 19.44 -3.30
C ASP A 230 1.37 18.30 -3.19
N HIS A 231 1.70 17.17 -3.79
CA HIS A 231 0.83 16.00 -3.83
C HIS A 231 1.14 15.00 -2.70
N ASN A 232 2.14 15.20 -1.84
CA ASN A 232 2.37 14.34 -0.66
C ASN A 232 2.52 12.84 -0.97
N LYS A 233 2.95 12.48 -2.20
CA LYS A 233 3.24 11.11 -2.65
C LYS A 233 2.12 10.12 -2.25
N LYS A 234 2.47 9.01 -1.57
CA LYS A 234 1.56 7.93 -1.16
C LYS A 234 0.49 8.42 -0.18
N ALA A 235 0.85 9.27 0.78
CA ALA A 235 -0.07 9.79 1.79
C ALA A 235 -1.26 10.54 1.17
N GLY A 236 -0.98 11.47 0.24
CA GLY A 236 -2.03 12.23 -0.43
C GLY A 236 -2.91 11.38 -1.34
N ALA A 237 -2.35 10.32 -1.91
CA ALA A 237 -3.08 9.40 -2.76
C ALA A 237 -4.04 8.50 -1.93
N MET A 238 -3.57 8.00 -0.78
CA MET A 238 -4.42 7.29 0.20
C MET A 238 -5.53 8.20 0.73
N ASN A 239 -5.23 9.46 1.07
CA ASN A 239 -6.24 10.42 1.54
C ASN A 239 -7.30 10.72 0.47
N ALA A 240 -6.91 10.90 -0.79
CA ALA A 240 -7.85 11.05 -1.90
C ALA A 240 -8.80 9.85 -2.03
N MET A 241 -8.28 8.62 -1.92
CA MET A 241 -9.13 7.42 -1.92
C MET A 241 -10.04 7.32 -0.69
N VAL A 242 -9.61 7.74 0.50
CA VAL A 242 -10.49 7.78 1.68
C VAL A 242 -11.68 8.70 1.42
N ARG A 243 -11.47 9.85 0.79
CA ARG A 243 -12.53 10.80 0.42
C ARG A 243 -13.45 10.25 -0.67
N ALA A 244 -12.89 9.79 -1.79
CA ALA A 244 -13.68 9.22 -2.87
C ALA A 244 -14.51 8.02 -2.40
N SER A 245 -13.91 7.14 -1.60
CA SER A 245 -14.59 5.97 -1.08
C SER A 245 -15.68 6.30 -0.05
N ALA A 246 -15.60 7.45 0.64
CA ALA A 246 -16.65 7.92 1.54
C ALA A 246 -17.95 8.23 0.77
N ILE A 247 -17.84 8.76 -0.45
CA ILE A 247 -18.99 9.03 -1.33
C ILE A 247 -19.48 7.73 -1.97
N LEU A 248 -18.57 6.95 -2.57
CA LEU A 248 -18.94 5.82 -3.42
C LEU A 248 -19.42 4.57 -2.65
N SER A 249 -18.82 4.28 -1.49
CA SER A 249 -19.13 3.05 -0.76
C SER A 249 -19.33 3.22 0.75
N ASN A 250 -18.71 4.24 1.34
CA ASN A 250 -18.74 4.58 2.75
C ASN A 250 -18.41 3.41 3.70
N GLY A 251 -17.55 2.48 3.29
CA GLY A 251 -17.23 1.31 4.12
C GLY A 251 -16.54 1.69 5.45
N PRO A 252 -16.96 1.14 6.61
CA PRO A 252 -16.44 1.52 7.93
C PRO A 252 -15.00 1.05 8.20
N PHE A 253 -14.54 0.02 7.46
CA PHE A 253 -13.20 -0.53 7.57
C PHE A 253 -12.45 -0.44 6.23
N ILE A 254 -11.19 -0.01 6.30
CA ILE A 254 -10.29 0.23 5.17
C ILE A 254 -9.04 -0.62 5.34
N LEU A 255 -8.87 -1.62 4.50
CA LEU A 255 -7.67 -2.43 4.38
C LEU A 255 -6.76 -1.82 3.33
N ASN A 256 -5.59 -1.35 3.77
CA ASN A 256 -4.55 -0.86 2.89
C ASN A 256 -3.65 -2.01 2.45
N LEU A 257 -3.25 -2.00 1.18
CA LEU A 257 -2.30 -2.92 0.58
C LEU A 257 -1.38 -2.19 -0.40
N ASP A 258 -0.15 -2.67 -0.49
CA ASP A 258 0.76 -2.31 -1.55
C ASP A 258 0.55 -3.22 -2.77
N CYS A 259 0.82 -2.73 -3.98
CA CYS A 259 0.55 -3.49 -5.22
C CYS A 259 1.41 -4.75 -5.38
N ASP A 260 2.53 -4.83 -4.68
CA ASP A 260 3.40 -6.01 -4.60
C ASP A 260 2.96 -6.97 -3.49
N HIS A 261 1.93 -6.65 -2.71
CA HIS A 261 1.36 -7.47 -1.66
C HIS A 261 -0.06 -7.91 -2.01
N TYR A 262 -0.29 -9.22 -1.99
CA TYR A 262 -1.56 -9.81 -2.38
C TYR A 262 -2.15 -10.67 -1.27
N ILE A 263 -3.45 -10.97 -1.37
CA ILE A 263 -4.15 -11.83 -0.41
C ILE A 263 -3.72 -13.28 -0.65
N TYR A 264 -2.95 -13.82 0.30
CA TYR A 264 -2.48 -15.20 0.23
C TYR A 264 -3.48 -16.17 0.90
N ASN A 265 -4.05 -15.78 2.04
CA ASN A 265 -5.15 -16.47 2.71
C ASN A 265 -6.47 -15.72 2.44
N SER A 266 -7.42 -16.38 1.80
CA SER A 266 -8.68 -15.72 1.42
C SER A 266 -9.60 -15.37 2.59
N LEU A 267 -9.33 -15.92 3.78
CA LEU A 267 -10.04 -15.64 5.02
C LEU A 267 -9.45 -14.46 5.80
N ALA A 268 -8.34 -13.85 5.36
CA ALA A 268 -7.64 -12.78 6.09
C ALA A 268 -8.56 -11.64 6.55
N ILE A 269 -9.51 -11.23 5.70
CA ILE A 269 -10.49 -10.19 6.07
C ILE A 269 -11.38 -10.66 7.21
N ARG A 270 -11.90 -11.89 7.14
CA ARG A 270 -12.78 -12.45 8.16
C ARG A 270 -12.05 -12.55 9.49
N GLU A 271 -10.80 -13.03 9.48
CA GLU A 271 -9.96 -13.10 10.67
C GLU A 271 -9.73 -11.73 11.31
N GLY A 272 -9.44 -10.70 10.51
CA GLY A 272 -9.36 -9.32 11.02
C GLY A 272 -10.71 -8.81 11.56
N MET A 273 -11.81 -9.11 10.87
CA MET A 273 -13.13 -8.69 11.29
C MET A 273 -13.56 -9.31 12.62
N CYS A 274 -13.09 -10.52 12.95
CA CYS A 274 -13.32 -11.11 14.27
C CYS A 274 -12.86 -10.17 15.40
N PHE A 275 -11.66 -9.59 15.31
CA PHE A 275 -11.18 -8.64 16.32
C PHE A 275 -11.94 -7.31 16.32
N MET A 276 -12.31 -6.79 15.15
CA MET A 276 -13.03 -5.51 15.06
C MET A 276 -14.46 -5.58 15.59
N MET A 277 -15.07 -6.76 15.53
CA MET A 277 -16.47 -7.02 15.92
C MET A 277 -16.61 -7.63 17.32
N ASP A 278 -15.51 -8.08 17.93
CA ASP A 278 -15.51 -8.63 19.29
C ASP A 278 -15.73 -7.53 20.35
N ARG A 279 -16.03 -7.96 21.58
CA ARG A 279 -16.21 -7.06 22.73
C ARG A 279 -14.93 -6.26 22.98
N GLY A 280 -15.02 -4.93 22.86
CA GLY A 280 -13.87 -4.04 22.98
C GLY A 280 -13.15 -3.74 21.66
N GLY A 281 -13.59 -4.35 20.56
CA GLY A 281 -13.10 -4.09 19.20
C GLY A 281 -13.41 -2.68 18.68
N ASP A 282 -14.40 -2.02 19.28
CA ASP A 282 -14.74 -0.60 19.09
C ASP A 282 -13.59 0.36 19.42
N ARG A 283 -12.66 -0.05 20.30
CA ARG A 283 -11.45 0.72 20.66
C ARG A 283 -10.22 0.37 19.80
N ILE A 284 -10.38 -0.51 18.81
CA ILE A 284 -9.32 -0.86 17.87
C ILE A 284 -9.37 0.10 16.68
N CYS A 285 -8.25 0.82 16.44
CA CYS A 285 -8.11 1.69 15.28
C CYS A 285 -7.63 0.97 14.04
N TYR A 286 -6.78 -0.05 14.20
CA TYR A 286 -6.37 -0.89 13.08
C TYR A 286 -5.86 -2.26 13.53
N ILE A 287 -5.88 -3.20 12.59
CA ILE A 287 -5.27 -4.53 12.72
C ILE A 287 -4.12 -4.62 11.73
N GLN A 288 -2.92 -4.84 12.24
CA GLN A 288 -1.73 -5.05 11.44
C GLN A 288 -1.51 -6.55 11.25
N PHE A 289 -1.35 -6.99 10.01
CA PHE A 289 -0.92 -8.34 9.68
C PHE A 289 0.59 -8.37 9.43
N PRO A 290 1.28 -9.49 9.72
CA PRO A 290 2.68 -9.66 9.38
C PRO A 290 2.92 -9.51 7.87
N GLN A 291 3.96 -8.79 7.48
CA GLN A 291 4.41 -8.79 6.08
C GLN A 291 5.28 -10.02 5.87
N ARG A 292 4.93 -10.81 4.85
CA ARG A 292 5.67 -12.00 4.46
C ARG A 292 6.06 -11.88 3.01
N PHE A 293 7.22 -12.39 2.66
CA PHE A 293 7.78 -12.24 1.33
C PHE A 293 8.01 -13.59 0.66
N GLU A 294 7.84 -13.62 -0.66
CA GLU A 294 8.18 -14.74 -1.52
C GLU A 294 9.41 -14.41 -2.38
N GLY A 295 10.01 -15.45 -2.97
CA GLY A 295 11.17 -15.30 -3.84
C GLY A 295 12.47 -14.97 -3.10
N ILE A 296 12.51 -15.21 -1.79
CA ILE A 296 13.74 -15.09 -1.01
C ILE A 296 14.59 -16.34 -1.24
N ASP A 297 15.88 -16.12 -1.49
CA ASP A 297 16.87 -17.18 -1.63
C ASP A 297 16.92 -18.04 -0.35
N PRO A 298 17.13 -19.37 -0.44
CA PRO A 298 17.19 -20.23 0.75
C PRO A 298 18.24 -19.80 1.77
N SER A 299 19.30 -19.13 1.32
CA SER A 299 20.34 -18.57 2.18
C SER A 299 20.07 -17.12 2.59
N ASP A 300 18.86 -16.56 2.45
CA ASP A 300 18.40 -15.20 2.84
C ASP A 300 19.49 -14.16 3.21
N ARG A 301 20.46 -13.93 2.32
CA ARG A 301 21.71 -13.23 2.65
C ARG A 301 21.48 -11.76 3.05
N TYR A 302 20.35 -11.21 2.65
CA TYR A 302 19.97 -9.82 2.90
C TYR A 302 18.98 -9.68 4.06
N ALA A 303 18.70 -10.76 4.80
CA ALA A 303 17.77 -10.81 5.91
C ALA A 303 16.40 -10.19 5.54
N ASN A 304 15.91 -10.52 4.36
CA ASN A 304 14.70 -9.94 3.78
C ASN A 304 13.42 -10.44 4.47
N HIS A 305 13.44 -11.62 5.11
CA HIS A 305 12.28 -12.08 5.87
C HIS A 305 11.98 -11.18 7.08
N ASN A 306 13.00 -10.53 7.65
CA ASN A 306 12.88 -9.61 8.79
C ASN A 306 12.06 -10.20 9.96
N THR A 307 12.26 -11.49 10.25
CA THR A 307 11.48 -12.27 11.23
C THR A 307 11.65 -11.75 12.66
N VAL A 308 12.83 -11.24 13.02
CA VAL A 308 13.05 -10.61 14.35
C VAL A 308 12.08 -9.45 14.59
N PHE A 309 11.86 -8.61 13.59
CA PHE A 309 10.93 -7.50 13.69
C PHE A 309 9.46 -7.96 13.69
N PHE A 310 9.07 -8.83 12.76
CA PHE A 310 7.68 -9.23 12.59
C PHE A 310 7.20 -10.29 13.60
N ASP A 311 8.08 -11.16 14.09
CA ASP A 311 7.74 -12.27 14.98
C ASP A 311 8.26 -12.10 16.41
N GLY A 312 9.26 -11.25 16.62
CA GLY A 312 9.67 -10.81 17.95
C GLY A 312 8.99 -9.49 18.33
N ASN A 313 9.50 -8.39 17.76
CA ASN A 313 9.17 -7.03 18.21
C ASN A 313 7.68 -6.70 18.09
N MET A 314 7.07 -6.93 16.93
CA MET A 314 5.64 -6.63 16.70
C MET A 314 4.70 -7.40 17.63
N ARG A 315 5.03 -8.66 17.95
CA ARG A 315 4.26 -9.46 18.91
C ARG A 315 4.40 -8.91 20.32
N ALA A 316 5.60 -8.48 20.71
CA ALA A 316 5.83 -7.87 22.03
C ALA A 316 5.06 -6.55 22.19
N LEU A 317 5.03 -5.71 21.15
CA LEU A 317 4.26 -4.45 21.15
C LEU A 317 2.75 -4.67 21.24
N ASP A 318 2.24 -5.80 20.74
CA ASP A 318 0.83 -6.15 20.82
C ASP A 318 0.33 -6.28 22.28
N GLY A 319 1.20 -6.75 23.18
CA GLY A 319 0.93 -6.82 24.62
C GLY A 319 0.81 -5.45 25.30
N LEU A 320 1.27 -4.37 24.67
CA LEU A 320 1.24 -3.01 25.21
C LEU A 320 -0.01 -2.25 24.76
N GLN A 321 0.11 -1.44 23.70
CA GLN A 321 -0.99 -0.70 23.09
C GLN A 321 -1.31 -1.21 21.67
N GLY A 322 -0.47 -2.09 21.12
CA GLY A 322 -0.61 -2.65 19.80
C GLY A 322 0.63 -2.41 18.92
N PRO A 323 0.73 -3.13 17.79
CA PRO A 323 1.82 -2.96 16.82
C PRO A 323 1.79 -1.59 16.14
N VAL A 324 2.95 -1.13 15.67
CA VAL A 324 3.03 0.07 14.82
C VAL A 324 2.55 -0.24 13.40
N TYR A 325 1.97 0.75 12.71
CA TYR A 325 1.57 0.60 11.31
C TYR A 325 2.80 0.67 10.39
N VAL A 326 2.91 -0.28 9.46
CA VAL A 326 4.10 -0.50 8.61
C VAL A 326 3.83 -0.43 7.10
N GLY A 327 2.75 0.26 6.70
CA GLY A 327 2.55 0.69 5.31
C GLY A 327 1.71 -0.22 4.41
N THR A 328 1.54 -1.50 4.74
CA THR A 328 0.76 -2.50 3.98
C THR A 328 0.15 -3.55 4.91
N GLY A 329 -0.89 -4.25 4.45
CA GLY A 329 -1.52 -5.36 5.18
C GLY A 329 -2.17 -4.89 6.48
N CYS A 330 -2.81 -3.72 6.46
CA CYS A 330 -3.36 -3.10 7.66
C CYS A 330 -4.83 -2.73 7.47
N MET A 331 -5.70 -3.26 8.34
CA MET A 331 -7.14 -2.99 8.32
C MET A 331 -7.50 -1.91 9.34
N PHE A 332 -7.73 -0.70 8.85
CA PHE A 332 -8.11 0.48 9.63
C PHE A 332 -9.62 0.58 9.86
N ARG A 333 -9.99 1.17 10.99
CA ARG A 333 -11.29 1.78 11.23
C ARG A 333 -11.29 3.18 10.63
N ARG A 334 -12.23 3.45 9.71
CA ARG A 334 -12.35 4.74 9.01
C ARG A 334 -12.45 5.93 9.97
N TYR A 335 -13.26 5.79 11.00
CA TYR A 335 -13.45 6.84 12.03
C TYR A 335 -12.14 7.23 12.73
N ALA A 336 -11.27 6.26 12.99
CA ALA A 336 -9.98 6.52 13.60
C ALA A 336 -9.03 7.25 12.62
N LEU A 337 -9.11 6.96 11.32
CA LEU A 337 -8.39 7.72 10.28
C LEU A 337 -8.88 9.16 10.16
N TYR A 338 -10.17 9.42 10.43
CA TYR A 338 -10.68 10.78 10.48
C TYR A 338 -10.20 11.61 11.68
N GLY A 339 -9.38 11.02 12.56
CA GLY A 339 -8.72 11.75 13.64
C GLY A 339 -9.52 11.83 14.94
N PHE A 340 -10.65 11.12 15.02
CA PHE A 340 -11.47 11.06 16.22
C PHE A 340 -10.83 10.29 17.37
N LEU A 341 -11.41 10.42 18.55
CA LEU A 341 -11.02 9.70 19.75
C LEU A 341 -11.76 8.36 19.84
N PRO A 342 -11.19 7.35 20.52
CA PRO A 342 -11.90 6.09 20.78
C PRO A 342 -13.15 6.33 21.66
N PRO A 343 -14.23 5.54 21.48
CA PRO A 343 -15.43 5.63 22.30
C PRO A 343 -15.13 5.34 23.78
N ARG A 344 -15.88 5.98 24.69
CA ARG A 344 -15.75 5.73 26.14
C ARG A 344 -16.46 4.44 26.52
N ALA A 345 -15.93 3.72 27.49
CA ALA A 345 -16.39 2.37 27.89
C ALA A 345 -17.81 2.30 28.50
N ASN A 346 -18.60 3.39 28.54
CA ASN A 346 -19.97 3.39 29.06
C ASN A 346 -21.05 3.70 28.00
N GLU A 347 -20.67 3.86 26.72
CA GLU A 347 -21.59 4.25 25.62
C GLU A 347 -21.98 3.04 24.72
N TYR A 348 -21.81 1.81 25.22
CA TYR A 348 -21.80 0.57 24.42
C TYR A 348 -23.11 0.26 23.66
N SER A 349 -24.28 0.69 24.14
CA SER A 349 -25.58 0.44 23.49
C SER A 349 -25.82 1.30 22.25
N GLU A 350 -25.18 2.46 22.19
CA GLU A 350 -25.40 3.44 21.13
C GLU A 350 -24.45 3.24 19.94
N SER A 351 -23.39 2.43 20.09
CA SER A 351 -22.23 2.38 19.19
C SER A 351 -22.52 2.17 17.70
N ILE A 352 -23.60 1.50 17.29
CA ILE A 352 -23.97 1.41 15.85
C ILE A 352 -24.58 2.75 15.40
N ALA A 353 -25.63 3.23 16.09
CA ALA A 353 -26.27 4.52 15.82
C ALA A 353 -25.32 5.71 16.05
N VAL A 354 -24.31 5.57 16.91
CA VAL A 354 -23.25 6.54 17.19
C VAL A 354 -22.12 6.44 16.17
N THR A 355 -21.71 5.26 15.70
CA THR A 355 -20.78 5.17 14.55
C THR A 355 -21.43 5.75 13.29
N GLU A 356 -22.75 5.65 13.22
CA GLU A 356 -23.63 6.16 12.17
C GLU A 356 -23.88 7.69 12.28
N TYR A 357 -24.12 8.22 13.49
CA TYR A 357 -24.35 9.63 13.79
C TYR A 357 -23.04 10.44 13.92
N GLN A 358 -21.98 9.83 14.47
CA GLN A 358 -20.70 10.45 14.78
C GLN A 358 -19.65 10.20 13.68
N GLY A 359 -19.96 9.43 12.63
CA GLY A 359 -19.12 9.22 11.44
C GLY A 359 -18.98 10.43 10.49
N ARG A 360 -19.13 11.67 10.98
CA ARG A 360 -19.02 12.89 10.17
C ARG A 360 -17.56 13.35 10.08
N PRO A 361 -16.84 13.11 8.96
CA PRO A 361 -16.49 14.23 8.08
C PRO A 361 -16.34 13.81 6.60
N LEU A 362 -17.37 14.11 5.81
CA LEU A 362 -17.39 14.62 4.42
C LEU A 362 -18.86 14.70 4.01
N ALA A 363 -19.68 13.70 4.40
CA ALA A 363 -21.11 13.60 4.09
C ALA A 363 -21.98 14.74 4.63
N ASP A 364 -21.49 15.49 5.63
CA ASP A 364 -22.17 16.68 6.19
C ASP A 364 -21.42 17.99 5.93
N HIS A 365 -20.35 17.95 5.12
CA HIS A 365 -19.81 19.19 4.59
C HIS A 365 -20.86 19.76 3.63
N PHE A 366 -21.22 21.04 3.75
CA PHE A 366 -22.29 21.66 2.95
C PHE A 366 -22.12 21.49 1.43
N SER A 367 -20.90 21.19 0.97
CA SER A 367 -20.58 20.95 -0.44
C SER A 367 -20.87 19.52 -0.92
N ILE A 368 -21.12 18.56 -0.01
CA ILE A 368 -21.40 17.16 -0.34
C ILE A 368 -22.91 16.94 -0.23
N LYS A 369 -23.55 16.67 -1.36
CA LYS A 369 -25.00 16.55 -1.52
C LYS A 369 -25.44 15.14 -1.85
N ASN A 370 -24.58 14.34 -2.48
CA ASN A 370 -24.95 13.02 -3.04
C ASN A 370 -24.29 11.84 -2.29
N GLY A 371 -23.52 12.11 -1.23
CA GLY A 371 -22.97 11.07 -0.35
C GLY A 371 -24.06 10.26 0.37
N ARG A 372 -23.74 9.03 0.78
CA ARG A 372 -24.70 8.20 1.56
C ARG A 372 -25.03 8.88 2.89
N PRO A 373 -26.32 8.99 3.28
CA PRO A 373 -26.71 9.58 4.56
C PRO A 373 -26.29 8.68 5.72
N ALA A 374 -26.20 9.28 6.92
CA ALA A 374 -26.05 8.53 8.17
C ALA A 374 -27.11 7.42 8.24
N GLY A 375 -26.67 6.17 8.44
CA GLY A 375 -27.55 5.00 8.59
C GLY A 375 -27.77 4.14 7.38
N ALA A 376 -27.43 4.68 6.22
CA ALA A 376 -27.51 3.91 5.00
C ALA A 376 -26.53 2.72 4.98
N LEU A 377 -25.52 2.63 5.87
CA LEU A 377 -24.59 1.50 5.89
C LEU A 377 -25.28 0.14 6.09
N LEU A 378 -26.44 0.12 6.75
CA LEU A 378 -27.24 -1.09 6.97
C LEU A 378 -28.25 -1.35 5.84
N VAL A 379 -28.52 -0.35 5.00
CA VAL A 379 -29.49 -0.41 3.90
C VAL A 379 -28.78 -0.84 2.62
N PRO A 380 -29.43 -1.66 1.76
CA PRO A 380 -28.97 -1.96 0.40
C PRO A 380 -28.49 -0.70 -0.35
N ARG A 381 -27.39 -0.83 -1.11
CA ARG A 381 -26.84 0.31 -1.85
C ARG A 381 -27.64 0.55 -3.14
N PRO A 382 -28.12 1.77 -3.41
CA PRO A 382 -28.67 2.09 -4.73
C PRO A 382 -27.55 2.08 -5.79
N PRO A 383 -27.87 1.83 -7.08
CA PRO A 383 -26.90 2.01 -8.15
C PRO A 383 -26.28 3.40 -8.11
N LEU A 384 -24.97 3.49 -8.40
CA LEU A 384 -24.28 4.78 -8.48
C LEU A 384 -24.76 5.55 -9.70
N ASP A 385 -25.17 6.79 -9.51
CA ASP A 385 -25.58 7.71 -10.57
C ASP A 385 -24.45 8.66 -10.98
N ALA A 386 -24.60 9.31 -12.14
CA ALA A 386 -23.59 10.23 -12.66
C ALA A 386 -23.28 11.41 -11.71
N PRO A 387 -24.26 12.04 -11.03
CA PRO A 387 -23.99 13.06 -10.02
C PRO A 387 -23.11 12.58 -8.85
N THR A 388 -23.33 11.38 -8.33
CA THR A 388 -22.50 10.82 -7.25
C THR A 388 -21.06 10.58 -7.72
N VAL A 389 -20.88 10.08 -8.94
CA VAL A 389 -19.55 9.89 -9.52
C VAL A 389 -18.85 11.23 -9.75
N ALA A 390 -19.56 12.24 -10.26
CA ALA A 390 -19.01 13.58 -10.44
C ALA A 390 -18.57 14.23 -9.11
N GLU A 391 -19.36 14.03 -8.05
CA GLU A 391 -18.98 14.47 -6.70
C GLU A 391 -17.73 13.74 -6.18
N ALA A 392 -17.62 12.43 -6.45
CA ALA A 392 -16.43 11.67 -6.11
C ALA A 392 -15.17 12.13 -6.87
N VAL A 393 -15.31 12.61 -8.11
CA VAL A 393 -14.22 13.26 -8.86
C VAL A 393 -13.85 14.61 -8.24
N ALA A 394 -14.83 15.39 -7.78
CA ALA A 394 -14.56 16.70 -7.17
C ALA A 394 -13.74 16.59 -5.87
N VAL A 395 -13.94 15.54 -5.07
CA VAL A 395 -13.20 15.38 -3.79
C VAL A 395 -11.79 14.84 -3.93
N ILE A 396 -11.39 14.41 -5.12
CA ILE A 396 -10.00 13.99 -5.42
C ILE A 396 -9.20 15.09 -6.14
N SER A 397 -9.73 16.32 -6.18
CA SER A 397 -9.03 17.47 -6.75
C SER A 397 -7.84 17.88 -5.89
N CYS A 398 -6.88 18.59 -6.51
CA CYS A 398 -5.67 19.03 -5.81
C CYS A 398 -5.92 20.15 -4.79
N TRP A 399 -6.96 20.97 -5.00
CA TRP A 399 -7.33 22.06 -4.09
C TRP A 399 -8.24 21.62 -2.94
N TYR A 400 -8.76 20.39 -2.95
CA TYR A 400 -9.70 19.94 -1.91
C TYR A 400 -9.10 20.04 -0.50
N GLU A 401 -7.79 19.86 -0.38
CA GLU A 401 -7.08 19.83 0.89
C GLU A 401 -6.68 21.23 1.38
N ASP A 402 -6.83 22.26 0.54
CA ASP A 402 -6.44 23.63 0.87
C ASP A 402 -7.23 24.16 2.07
N LYS A 403 -6.51 24.67 3.07
CA LYS A 403 -7.08 25.20 4.33
C LYS A 403 -7.94 24.17 5.08
N THR A 404 -7.75 22.89 4.84
CA THR A 404 -8.35 21.80 5.62
C THR A 404 -7.35 21.17 6.59
N GLU A 405 -7.81 20.29 7.47
CA GLU A 405 -6.94 19.53 8.37
C GLU A 405 -6.45 18.18 7.77
N TRP A 406 -6.72 17.91 6.48
CA TRP A 406 -6.25 16.71 5.79
C TRP A 406 -4.71 16.67 5.73
N GLY A 407 -4.14 15.53 6.08
CA GLY A 407 -2.69 15.34 6.14
C GLY A 407 -2.00 15.89 7.38
N ASP A 408 -2.57 16.86 8.09
CA ASP A 408 -2.01 17.33 9.37
C ASP A 408 -2.61 16.57 10.57
N ARG A 409 -3.94 16.47 10.61
CA ARG A 409 -4.68 15.77 11.69
C ARG A 409 -5.53 14.62 11.18
N ILE A 410 -6.02 14.71 9.96
CA ILE A 410 -6.98 13.79 9.35
C ILE A 410 -6.29 12.94 8.26
N GLY A 411 -6.57 11.65 8.24
CA GLY A 411 -6.03 10.70 7.27
C GLY A 411 -4.59 10.29 7.56
N TRP A 412 -3.88 9.92 6.50
CA TRP A 412 -2.43 9.69 6.53
C TRP A 412 -1.68 11.01 6.65
N ILE A 413 -0.69 11.03 7.53
CA ILE A 413 0.00 12.26 7.94
C ILE A 413 1.08 12.66 6.93
N TYR A 414 1.11 13.94 6.55
CA TYR A 414 2.05 14.51 5.58
C TYR A 414 3.38 14.92 6.21
N GLY A 415 4.37 15.21 5.36
CA GLY A 415 5.64 15.82 5.77
C GLY A 415 6.70 14.87 6.34
N SER A 416 6.51 13.56 6.24
CA SER A 416 7.52 12.54 6.58
C SER A 416 7.65 11.52 5.45
N VAL A 417 8.87 11.01 5.23
CA VAL A 417 9.13 9.87 4.32
C VAL A 417 8.56 8.55 4.86
N THR A 418 8.30 8.47 6.17
CA THR A 418 7.70 7.35 6.88
C THR A 418 6.34 7.75 7.45
N GLU A 419 5.41 8.10 6.56
CA GLU A 419 4.05 8.52 6.96
C GLU A 419 3.30 7.42 7.71
N ASP A 420 3.66 6.17 7.47
CA ASP A 420 3.07 4.98 8.07
C ASP A 420 3.24 4.97 9.59
N VAL A 421 4.47 5.00 10.07
CA VAL A 421 4.77 5.01 11.51
C VAL A 421 4.14 6.22 12.18
N VAL A 422 4.19 7.39 11.54
CA VAL A 422 3.61 8.64 12.07
C VAL A 422 2.09 8.55 12.19
N THR A 423 1.42 7.99 11.18
CA THR A 423 -0.04 7.83 11.18
C THR A 423 -0.45 6.89 12.32
N GLY A 424 0.23 5.74 12.48
CA GLY A 424 -0.02 4.83 13.60
C GLY A 424 0.23 5.48 14.96
N TYR A 425 1.36 6.17 15.12
CA TYR A 425 1.69 6.93 16.33
C TYR A 425 0.60 7.95 16.70
N ARG A 426 0.12 8.74 15.73
CA ARG A 426 -0.92 9.75 15.97
C ARG A 426 -2.25 9.12 16.41
N MET A 427 -2.59 7.93 15.94
CA MET A 427 -3.78 7.21 16.39
C MET A 427 -3.60 6.70 17.83
N HIS A 428 -2.47 6.06 18.14
CA HIS A 428 -2.16 5.61 19.51
C HIS A 428 -2.06 6.78 20.50
N ASN A 429 -1.47 7.90 20.10
CA ASN A 429 -1.37 9.09 20.93
C ASN A 429 -2.73 9.74 21.24
N ARG A 430 -3.78 9.43 20.46
CA ARG A 430 -5.17 9.81 20.77
C ARG A 430 -5.86 8.85 21.74
N GLY A 431 -5.23 7.72 22.06
CA GLY A 431 -5.72 6.69 22.99
C GLY A 431 -6.26 5.43 22.31
N TRP A 432 -6.18 5.33 20.98
CA TRP A 432 -6.59 4.11 20.27
C TRP A 432 -5.64 2.94 20.55
N ARG A 433 -6.15 1.72 20.37
CA ARG A 433 -5.35 0.48 20.38
C ARG A 433 -5.26 -0.10 18.98
N SER A 434 -4.18 -0.80 18.68
CA SER A 434 -4.10 -1.69 17.51
C SER A 434 -3.94 -3.14 17.95
N VAL A 435 -4.12 -4.06 17.00
CA VAL A 435 -3.93 -5.50 17.22
C VAL A 435 -3.00 -6.07 16.15
N TYR A 436 -2.15 -7.03 16.54
CA TYR A 436 -1.30 -7.79 15.63
C TYR A 436 -1.92 -9.16 15.32
N CYS A 437 -2.41 -9.36 14.10
CA CYS A 437 -3.11 -10.59 13.72
C CYS A 437 -2.20 -11.53 12.93
N ILE A 438 -1.72 -12.58 13.60
CA ILE A 438 -0.97 -13.67 12.98
C ILE A 438 -1.94 -14.80 12.66
N THR A 439 -2.11 -15.07 11.38
CA THR A 439 -3.00 -16.09 10.84
C THR A 439 -2.24 -17.41 10.65
N LYS A 440 -2.93 -18.55 10.70
CA LYS A 440 -2.27 -19.88 10.54
C LYS A 440 -1.57 -20.02 9.19
N ARG A 441 -2.21 -19.52 8.13
CA ARG A 441 -1.64 -19.33 6.80
C ARG A 441 -1.41 -17.84 6.63
N ASP A 442 -0.25 -17.42 6.11
CA ASP A 442 0.07 -16.01 5.91
C ASP A 442 -1.11 -15.26 5.26
N ALA A 443 -1.55 -14.18 5.90
CA ALA A 443 -2.67 -13.37 5.39
C ALA A 443 -2.33 -12.74 4.05
N PHE A 444 -1.16 -12.10 4.00
CA PHE A 444 -0.65 -11.38 2.84
C PHE A 444 0.77 -11.84 2.56
N ARG A 445 1.11 -11.91 1.27
CA ARG A 445 2.47 -12.11 0.81
C ARG A 445 2.82 -11.09 -0.24
N GLY A 446 4.09 -10.68 -0.27
CA GLY A 446 4.62 -9.83 -1.32
C GLY A 446 5.97 -10.25 -1.83
N THR A 447 6.55 -9.46 -2.73
CA THR A 447 7.88 -9.70 -3.29
C THR A 447 8.96 -8.91 -2.56
N ALA A 448 10.01 -9.58 -2.09
CA ALA A 448 11.16 -8.91 -1.49
C ALA A 448 12.13 -8.32 -2.54
N PRO A 449 12.90 -7.29 -2.19
CA PRO A 449 14.03 -6.84 -3.02
C PRO A 449 15.05 -7.97 -3.22
N ILE A 450 15.37 -8.29 -4.47
CA ILE A 450 16.28 -9.40 -4.80
C ILE A 450 17.77 -9.01 -4.79
N ASN A 451 18.08 -7.70 -4.76
CA ASN A 451 19.44 -7.20 -4.79
C ASN A 451 19.74 -6.32 -3.57
N LEU A 452 21.03 -6.24 -3.22
CA LEU A 452 21.50 -5.51 -2.05
C LEU A 452 21.28 -3.99 -2.17
N THR A 453 21.43 -3.43 -3.38
CA THR A 453 21.30 -1.99 -3.62
C THR A 453 19.90 -1.49 -3.27
N ASP A 454 18.87 -2.16 -3.78
CA ASP A 454 17.48 -1.82 -3.50
C ASP A 454 17.15 -2.00 -2.01
N ARG A 455 17.70 -3.04 -1.38
CA ARG A 455 17.55 -3.29 0.05
C ARG A 455 18.20 -2.18 0.89
N LEU A 456 19.42 -1.74 0.57
CA LEU A 456 20.09 -0.64 1.27
C LEU A 456 19.37 0.70 1.06
N HIS A 457 18.89 0.98 -0.15
CA HIS A 457 18.06 2.17 -0.40
C HIS A 457 16.76 2.14 0.40
N GLN A 458 16.14 0.97 0.59
CA GLN A 458 14.96 0.83 1.43
C GLN A 458 15.29 1.16 2.90
N VAL A 459 16.34 0.58 3.46
CA VAL A 459 16.78 0.83 4.85
C VAL A 459 17.18 2.30 5.05
N LEU A 460 17.85 2.90 4.06
CA LEU A 460 18.18 4.33 4.07
C LEU A 460 16.92 5.19 4.21
N ARG A 461 15.87 4.93 3.41
CA ARG A 461 14.61 5.68 3.49
C ARG A 461 13.93 5.54 4.85
N TRP A 462 13.94 4.34 5.44
CA TRP A 462 13.38 4.11 6.78
C TRP A 462 14.16 4.87 7.86
N ALA A 463 15.50 4.85 7.79
CA ALA A 463 16.34 5.58 8.71
C ALA A 463 16.17 7.10 8.56
N THR A 464 16.10 7.62 7.33
CA THR A 464 15.83 9.04 7.07
C THR A 464 14.49 9.47 7.65
N GLY A 465 13.42 8.70 7.40
CA GLY A 465 12.10 8.99 7.97
C GLY A 465 12.10 8.97 9.49
N SER A 466 12.81 8.03 10.11
CA SER A 466 12.96 7.94 11.57
C SER A 466 13.67 9.16 12.16
N VAL A 467 14.74 9.65 11.50
CA VAL A 467 15.43 10.89 11.88
C VAL A 467 14.51 12.10 11.71
N GLU A 468 13.72 12.17 10.64
CA GLU A 468 12.71 13.22 10.45
C GLU A 468 11.66 13.21 11.56
N ILE A 469 11.17 12.03 11.96
CA ILE A 469 10.24 11.87 13.07
C ILE A 469 10.84 12.44 14.35
N PHE A 470 12.09 12.09 14.66
CA PHE A 470 12.80 12.53 15.86
C PHE A 470 12.88 14.06 15.96
N PHE A 471 13.16 14.75 14.85
CA PHE A 471 13.23 16.22 14.82
C PHE A 471 11.87 16.92 14.60
N SER A 472 10.80 16.16 14.39
CA SER A 472 9.46 16.71 14.16
C SER A 472 8.62 16.84 15.44
N ARG A 473 7.46 17.49 15.33
CA ARG A 473 6.42 17.50 16.39
C ARG A 473 5.83 16.12 16.68
N ASN A 474 6.13 15.11 15.85
CA ASN A 474 5.68 13.74 16.04
C ASN A 474 6.63 12.91 16.93
N ASN A 475 7.64 13.53 17.54
CA ASN A 475 8.50 12.84 18.50
C ASN A 475 7.69 12.37 19.73
N ALA A 476 7.86 11.10 20.10
CA ALA A 476 7.17 10.46 21.21
C ALA A 476 7.48 11.09 22.58
N LEU A 477 8.55 11.88 22.72
CA LEU A 477 8.82 12.68 23.92
C LEU A 477 7.67 13.65 24.25
N PHE A 478 7.01 14.17 23.21
CA PHE A 478 5.88 15.11 23.33
C PHE A 478 4.52 14.40 23.33
N ALA A 479 4.49 13.08 23.49
CA ALA A 479 3.25 12.32 23.50
C ALA A 479 2.38 12.65 24.73
N THR A 480 1.06 12.52 24.55
CA THR A 480 0.09 12.72 25.61
C THR A 480 0.10 11.56 26.61
N THR A 481 -0.62 11.71 27.72
CA THR A 481 -0.81 10.66 28.73
C THR A 481 -1.62 9.46 28.22
N ARG A 482 -2.27 9.58 27.05
CA ARG A 482 -3.02 8.48 26.43
C ARG A 482 -2.14 7.46 25.73
N LEU A 483 -0.90 7.83 25.39
CA LEU A 483 0.11 6.89 24.93
C LEU A 483 0.74 6.21 26.15
N LYS A 484 0.57 4.89 26.27
CA LYS A 484 1.11 4.13 27.40
C LYS A 484 2.62 4.34 27.51
N PHE A 485 3.16 4.37 28.73
CA PHE A 485 4.57 4.67 28.97
C PHE A 485 5.54 3.76 28.19
N LEU A 486 5.35 2.44 28.24
CA LEU A 486 6.18 1.51 27.47
C LEU A 486 5.98 1.65 25.95
N GLN A 487 4.77 1.97 25.49
CA GLN A 487 4.51 2.27 24.08
C GLN A 487 5.24 3.55 23.63
N ARG A 488 5.30 4.56 24.51
CA ARG A 488 6.05 5.79 24.28
C ARG A 488 7.53 5.51 24.12
N ILE A 489 8.10 4.67 24.98
CA ILE A 489 9.50 4.22 24.85
C ILE A 489 9.70 3.48 23.52
N ALA A 490 8.79 2.60 23.12
CA ALA A 490 8.88 1.89 21.86
C ALA A 490 8.90 2.85 20.64
N TYR A 491 8.00 3.83 20.60
CA TYR A 491 8.01 4.85 19.53
C TYR A 491 9.25 5.75 19.57
N LEU A 492 9.74 6.07 20.78
CA LEU A 492 10.99 6.82 20.93
C LEU A 492 12.17 6.03 20.35
N ASN A 493 12.23 4.71 20.61
CA ASN A 493 13.24 3.84 20.03
C ASN A 493 13.19 3.84 18.50
N VAL A 494 11.99 3.86 17.90
CA VAL A 494 11.84 3.98 16.43
C VAL A 494 12.43 5.29 15.90
N GLY A 495 12.33 6.41 16.63
CA GLY A 495 12.97 7.67 16.23
C GLY A 495 14.49 7.71 16.47
N ILE A 496 14.98 7.00 17.49
CA ILE A 496 16.37 7.08 17.95
C ILE A 496 17.30 6.05 17.29
N TYR A 497 16.78 4.89 16.85
CA TYR A 497 17.64 3.79 16.39
C TYR A 497 18.68 4.18 15.33
N PRO A 498 18.46 5.12 14.37
CA PRO A 498 19.49 5.45 13.39
C PRO A 498 20.70 6.13 14.02
N PHE A 499 20.55 6.86 15.13
CA PHE A 499 21.62 7.57 15.80
C PHE A 499 22.62 6.62 16.50
N THR A 500 22.26 5.35 16.73
CA THR A 500 23.21 4.35 17.22
C THR A 500 24.34 4.12 16.24
N SER A 501 24.13 4.42 14.94
CA SER A 501 25.17 4.31 13.90
C SER A 501 26.44 5.08 14.20
N VAL A 502 26.35 6.28 14.78
CA VAL A 502 27.50 7.13 15.10
C VAL A 502 28.41 6.41 16.10
N PHE A 503 27.82 5.87 17.16
CA PHE A 503 28.54 5.12 18.19
C PHE A 503 29.06 3.79 17.64
N LEU A 504 28.29 3.13 16.78
CA LEU A 504 28.67 1.85 16.17
C LEU A 504 29.90 1.98 15.26
N VAL A 505 29.95 3.02 14.42
CA VAL A 505 31.09 3.29 13.53
C VAL A 505 32.35 3.58 14.35
N VAL A 506 32.23 4.40 15.39
CA VAL A 506 33.34 4.64 16.33
C VAL A 506 33.79 3.32 16.95
N TYR A 507 32.86 2.55 17.49
CA TYR A 507 33.14 1.25 18.12
C TYR A 507 33.86 0.27 17.17
N CYS A 508 33.42 0.17 15.92
CA CYS A 508 34.08 -0.67 14.91
C CYS A 508 35.48 -0.18 14.53
N PHE A 509 35.76 1.12 14.64
CA PHE A 509 37.06 1.71 14.33
C PHE A 509 38.07 1.60 15.48
N LEU A 510 37.60 1.57 16.74
CA LEU A 510 38.48 1.55 17.93
C LEU A 510 39.52 0.40 17.91
N PRO A 511 39.19 -0.86 17.58
CA PRO A 511 40.18 -1.93 17.53
C PRO A 511 41.29 -1.67 16.51
N ALA A 512 40.95 -1.14 15.33
CA ALA A 512 41.93 -0.80 14.30
C ALA A 512 42.83 0.34 14.77
N LEU A 513 42.25 1.40 15.36
CA LEU A 513 43.01 2.52 15.91
C LEU A 513 44.00 2.07 16.99
N SER A 514 43.56 1.22 17.94
CA SER A 514 44.45 0.68 18.97
C SER A 514 45.56 -0.19 18.39
N LEU A 515 45.26 -1.00 17.37
CA LEU A 515 46.25 -1.85 16.72
C LEU A 515 47.32 -1.05 15.97
N PHE A 516 46.94 0.04 15.29
CA PHE A 516 47.89 0.89 14.54
C PHE A 516 48.65 1.88 15.43
N SER A 517 48.00 2.45 16.44
CA SER A 517 48.62 3.45 17.32
C SER A 517 49.44 2.84 18.46
N GLY A 518 49.24 1.55 18.76
CA GLY A 518 49.78 0.89 19.96
C GLY A 518 49.13 1.35 21.28
N HIS A 519 48.15 2.26 21.23
CA HIS A 519 47.46 2.78 22.40
C HIS A 519 46.17 1.99 22.64
N PHE A 520 46.17 1.16 23.68
CA PHE A 520 45.01 0.38 24.10
C PHE A 520 44.19 1.12 25.16
N ILE A 521 42.87 1.10 24.99
CA ILE A 521 41.92 1.70 25.94
C ILE A 521 42.00 0.99 27.30
N VAL A 522 42.13 -0.35 27.28
CA VAL A 522 42.29 -1.16 28.48
C VAL A 522 43.78 -1.45 28.67
N GLN A 523 44.38 -0.82 29.68
CA GLN A 523 45.83 -0.91 29.94
C GLN A 523 46.21 -2.13 30.82
N SER A 524 45.28 -2.65 31.62
CA SER A 524 45.53 -3.82 32.47
C SER A 524 44.31 -4.75 32.52
N LEU A 525 44.58 -6.06 32.53
CA LEU A 525 43.57 -7.10 32.68
C LEU A 525 43.66 -7.63 34.11
N ASN A 526 42.76 -7.19 34.99
CA ASN A 526 42.64 -7.77 36.33
C ASN A 526 41.52 -8.82 36.37
N ILE A 527 41.56 -9.68 37.39
CA ILE A 527 40.61 -10.78 37.55
C ILE A 527 39.16 -10.26 37.60
N ALA A 528 38.92 -9.15 38.31
CA ALA A 528 37.59 -8.55 38.42
C ALA A 528 37.02 -8.14 37.06
N PHE A 529 37.82 -7.48 36.22
CA PHE A 529 37.45 -7.06 34.88
C PHE A 529 37.11 -8.27 33.99
N LEU A 530 37.93 -9.32 34.03
CA LEU A 530 37.67 -10.55 33.26
C LEU A 530 36.38 -11.25 33.73
N LEU A 531 36.11 -11.27 35.04
CA LEU A 531 34.85 -11.81 35.58
C LEU A 531 33.64 -10.99 35.14
N TYR A 532 33.73 -9.64 35.13
CA TYR A 532 32.66 -8.79 34.61
C TYR A 532 32.41 -9.03 33.13
N LEU A 533 33.47 -9.11 32.31
CA LEU A 533 33.35 -9.39 30.88
C LEU A 533 32.69 -10.75 30.64
N LEU A 534 33.15 -11.80 31.33
CA LEU A 534 32.57 -13.13 31.24
C LEU A 534 31.09 -13.14 31.64
N THR A 535 30.75 -12.47 32.75
CA THR A 535 29.38 -12.39 33.24
C THR A 535 28.47 -11.70 32.21
N ILE A 536 28.91 -10.56 31.66
CA ILE A 536 28.16 -9.84 30.62
C ILE A 536 27.98 -10.71 29.36
N THR A 537 29.03 -11.38 28.90
CA THR A 537 28.96 -12.27 27.73
C THR A 537 27.98 -13.42 27.95
N ILE A 538 28.02 -14.07 29.11
CA ILE A 538 27.09 -15.15 29.45
C ILE A 538 25.66 -14.61 29.52
N CYS A 539 25.43 -13.49 30.20
CA CYS A 539 24.11 -12.87 30.29
C CYS A 539 23.54 -12.52 28.91
N LEU A 540 24.32 -11.87 28.03
CA LEU A 540 23.88 -11.53 26.67
C LEU A 540 23.54 -12.79 25.87
N THR A 541 24.39 -13.81 25.93
CA THR A 541 24.15 -15.09 25.24
C THR A 541 22.86 -15.76 25.73
N LEU A 542 22.63 -15.78 27.05
CA LEU A 542 21.41 -16.34 27.62
C LEU A 542 20.16 -15.54 27.22
N ILE A 543 20.25 -14.20 27.17
CA ILE A 543 19.14 -13.35 26.72
C ILE A 543 18.81 -13.64 25.25
N SER A 544 19.81 -13.72 24.36
CA SER A 544 19.60 -14.06 22.95
C SER A 544 18.99 -15.46 22.77
N LEU A 545 19.47 -16.46 23.54
CA LEU A 545 18.91 -17.81 23.50
C LEU A 545 17.45 -17.85 23.98
N LEU A 546 17.13 -17.10 25.03
CA LEU A 546 15.75 -16.95 25.50
C LEU A 546 14.89 -16.28 24.42
N GLU A 547 15.40 -15.24 23.76
CA GLU A 547 14.71 -14.51 22.70
C GLU A 547 14.35 -15.42 21.51
N VAL A 548 15.33 -16.14 21.01
CA VAL A 548 15.18 -17.14 19.94
C VAL A 548 14.15 -18.21 20.36
N LYS A 549 14.23 -18.70 21.60
CA LYS A 549 13.34 -19.75 22.09
C LYS A 549 11.88 -19.32 22.19
N TRP A 550 11.58 -18.13 22.71
CA TRP A 550 10.18 -17.69 22.87
C TRP A 550 9.56 -17.20 21.56
N SER A 551 10.35 -16.58 20.70
CA SER A 551 9.88 -16.05 19.41
C SER A 551 9.68 -17.16 18.36
N GLY A 552 10.38 -18.29 18.51
CA GLY A 552 10.36 -19.39 17.55
C GLY A 552 11.13 -19.08 16.26
N ILE A 553 11.98 -18.06 16.28
CA ILE A 553 12.84 -17.67 15.16
C ILE A 553 14.05 -18.61 15.13
N ALA A 554 14.53 -18.98 13.95
CA ALA A 554 15.74 -19.77 13.84
C ALA A 554 16.97 -18.97 14.29
N LEU A 555 17.91 -19.60 15.01
CA LEU A 555 19.13 -18.92 15.48
C LEU A 555 19.93 -18.30 14.32
N GLU A 556 19.97 -18.97 13.17
CA GLU A 556 20.61 -18.44 11.97
C GLU A 556 19.92 -17.16 11.46
N GLU A 557 18.58 -17.11 11.42
CA GLU A 557 17.84 -15.91 11.01
C GLU A 557 18.07 -14.74 11.98
N TRP A 558 18.07 -15.02 13.29
CA TRP A 558 18.38 -14.02 14.31
C TRP A 558 19.79 -13.46 14.13
N TRP A 559 20.79 -14.33 13.95
CA TRP A 559 22.17 -13.91 13.74
C TRP A 559 22.37 -13.10 12.45
N ARG A 560 21.70 -13.51 11.36
CA ARG A 560 21.71 -12.79 10.08
C ARG A 560 21.09 -11.40 10.20
N ASN A 561 20.02 -11.27 10.98
CA ASN A 561 19.41 -9.98 11.28
C ASN A 561 20.43 -9.05 11.97
N GLU A 562 21.17 -9.54 12.96
CA GLU A 562 22.21 -8.76 13.66
C GLU A 562 23.37 -8.36 12.72
N GLN A 563 23.82 -9.27 11.85
CA GLN A 563 24.81 -8.95 10.82
C GLN A 563 24.32 -7.86 9.88
N PHE A 564 23.07 -7.94 9.45
CA PHE A 564 22.47 -6.95 8.56
C PHE A 564 22.24 -5.61 9.27
N TRP A 565 21.88 -5.64 10.56
CA TRP A 565 21.81 -4.44 11.41
C TRP A 565 23.17 -3.73 11.50
N LEU A 566 24.27 -4.47 11.65
CA LEU A 566 25.63 -3.91 11.63
C LEU A 566 25.95 -3.25 10.28
N ILE A 567 25.63 -3.93 9.16
CA ILE A 567 25.83 -3.38 7.81
C ILE A 567 25.01 -2.10 7.62
N GLY A 568 23.72 -2.11 7.95
CA GLY A 568 22.85 -0.93 7.86
C GLY A 568 23.31 0.20 8.78
N GLY A 569 23.72 -0.12 10.01
CA GLY A 569 24.24 0.81 11.01
C GLY A 569 25.49 1.54 10.55
N THR A 570 26.46 0.80 10.01
CA THR A 570 27.74 1.35 9.55
C THR A 570 27.68 2.05 8.19
N SER A 571 26.55 1.94 7.47
CA SER A 571 26.36 2.55 6.15
C SER A 571 25.09 3.43 6.08
N ALA A 572 23.95 2.85 5.73
CA ALA A 572 22.70 3.55 5.46
C ALA A 572 22.21 4.43 6.62
N HIS A 573 22.28 3.93 7.87
CA HIS A 573 21.83 4.68 9.05
C HIS A 573 22.71 5.91 9.28
N LEU A 574 24.03 5.77 9.17
CA LEU A 574 24.97 6.88 9.33
C LEU A 574 24.70 7.98 8.29
N VAL A 575 24.52 7.59 7.03
CA VAL A 575 24.19 8.53 5.94
C VAL A 575 22.86 9.24 6.22
N ALA A 576 21.83 8.51 6.67
CA ALA A 576 20.54 9.10 7.03
C ALA A 576 20.66 10.13 8.17
N VAL A 577 21.44 9.84 9.21
CA VAL A 577 21.67 10.77 10.33
C VAL A 577 22.36 12.04 9.85
N ILE A 578 23.42 11.91 9.06
CA ILE A 578 24.13 13.07 8.49
C ILE A 578 23.18 13.92 7.63
N GLN A 579 22.40 13.28 6.74
CA GLN A 579 21.41 13.97 5.92
C GLN A 579 20.34 14.68 6.75
N GLY A 580 19.83 14.04 7.80
CA GLY A 580 18.83 14.61 8.69
C GLY A 580 19.36 15.81 9.47
N LEU A 581 20.58 15.72 10.01
CA LEU A 581 21.24 16.83 10.69
C LEU A 581 21.47 18.02 9.75
N LEU A 582 21.97 17.78 8.53
CA LEU A 582 22.12 18.82 7.52
C LEU A 582 20.79 19.49 7.16
N LYS A 583 19.70 18.72 7.05
CA LYS A 583 18.36 19.24 6.80
C LYS A 583 17.87 20.16 7.92
N VAL A 584 18.11 19.78 9.19
CA VAL A 584 17.76 20.59 10.36
C VAL A 584 18.58 21.89 10.40
N ILE A 585 19.90 21.81 10.18
CA ILE A 585 20.82 22.96 10.19
C ILE A 585 20.47 23.95 9.07
N ALA A 586 20.15 23.44 7.87
CA ALA A 586 19.82 24.28 6.71
C ALA A 586 18.44 24.99 6.83
N GLY A 587 17.67 24.73 7.88
CA GLY A 587 16.37 25.39 8.13
C GLY A 587 15.31 25.14 7.05
N SER A 588 15.55 24.23 6.11
CA SER A 588 14.71 24.08 4.92
C SER A 588 13.85 22.82 4.99
N ARG A 589 12.57 22.97 4.62
CA ARG A 589 11.70 21.84 4.30
C ARG A 589 12.10 21.13 2.99
N ASN A 590 12.96 21.71 2.13
CA ASN A 590 13.05 21.36 0.70
C ASN A 590 14.43 20.92 0.15
N LEU A 591 15.54 20.93 0.90
CA LEU A 591 16.87 20.76 0.28
C LEU A 591 17.29 19.34 -0.19
N LEU A 592 16.48 18.29 -0.07
CA LEU A 592 16.88 16.93 -0.47
C LEU A 592 15.90 16.15 -1.35
N GLN A 593 14.90 16.80 -1.96
CA GLN A 593 14.20 16.17 -3.08
C GLN A 593 15.08 16.08 -4.34
N VAL A 594 16.16 16.86 -4.41
CA VAL A 594 16.98 17.03 -5.62
C VAL A 594 18.00 15.89 -5.86
N ASN A 595 18.38 15.10 -4.85
CA ASN A 595 19.40 14.02 -5.05
C ASN A 595 18.88 12.58 -5.00
N LEU A 596 17.57 12.36 -4.84
CA LEU A 596 16.94 11.04 -5.04
C LEU A 596 16.24 10.89 -6.40
N GLN A 597 16.28 11.94 -7.24
CA GLN A 597 15.80 11.91 -8.62
C GLN A 597 16.91 11.54 -9.63
N VAL A 598 18.20 11.64 -9.25
CA VAL A 598 19.35 11.39 -10.14
C VAL A 598 19.79 9.91 -10.17
N CYS A 599 19.28 9.08 -9.26
CA CYS A 599 19.49 7.62 -9.29
C CYS A 599 18.16 6.84 -9.28
N ARG A 600 17.20 7.27 -10.11
CA ARG A 600 16.00 6.49 -10.41
C ARG A 600 15.93 6.10 -11.86
#